data_AF-A0A0L0NF76-F1
#
_entry.id   AF-A0A0L0NF76-F1
#
_cell.length_a   1.000
_cell.length_b   1.000
_cell.length_c   1.000
_cell.angle_alpha   90.00
_cell.angle_beta   90.00
_cell.angle_gamma   90.00
#
_symmetry.space_group_name_H-M   'P 1'
#
loop_
_entity.id
_entity.type
_entity.pdbx_description
1 polymer ?
#
loop_
_entity_poly.entity_id
_entity_poly.type
_entity_poly.pdbx_seq_one_letter_code
_entity_poly.pdbx_strand_id
1 'polypeptide(L)'
;MATTLVTFSSRLTEATRKLHEQLADLEFPEIGALGLPVVDGKPSYDCDPDDIRVCHRPISIEIMMQELEGTNPGARIKPRTTFSTARSFPRTNSTHPPTLDSTLRGGGARATLYARHHFRRFVLNTWINSAADKGPFVLMHGDMLMLMSNLLVDEELTLIGVLDWEWS
;
A
#
# COMPACT_ATOMS: atom_id res chain seq x y z
N MET A 1 33.36 -19.68 3.90
CA MET A 1 32.54 -18.48 4.14
C MET A 1 31.90 -17.93 2.86
N ALA A 2 32.65 -17.64 1.79
CA ALA A 2 32.08 -17.10 0.54
C ALA A 2 31.02 -18.01 -0.12
N THR A 3 31.24 -19.31 -0.18
CA THR A 3 30.31 -20.27 -0.80
C THR A 3 28.96 -20.34 -0.06
N THR A 4 28.98 -20.30 1.28
CA THR A 4 27.78 -20.35 2.12
C THR A 4 26.91 -19.11 1.94
N LEU A 5 27.52 -17.92 1.85
CA LEU A 5 26.82 -16.65 1.58
C LEU A 5 26.16 -16.63 0.19
N VAL A 6 26.83 -17.18 -0.82
CA VAL A 6 26.29 -17.27 -2.18
C VAL A 6 25.10 -18.24 -2.24
N THR A 7 25.17 -19.38 -1.55
CA THR A 7 24.07 -20.36 -1.47
C THR A 7 22.87 -19.83 -0.68
N PHE A 8 23.12 -19.06 0.40
CA PHE A 8 22.05 -18.41 1.16
C PHE A 8 21.30 -17.38 0.30
N SER A 9 22.05 -16.50 -0.38
CA SER A 9 21.48 -15.46 -1.23
C SER A 9 20.65 -16.04 -2.38
N SER A 10 21.12 -17.11 -3.04
CA SER A 10 20.40 -17.71 -4.18
C SER A 10 19.11 -18.42 -3.77
N ARG A 11 19.11 -19.16 -2.65
CA ARG A 11 17.90 -19.85 -2.15
C ARG A 11 16.83 -18.87 -1.71
N LEU A 12 17.22 -17.81 -1.02
CA LEU A 12 16.29 -16.79 -0.54
C LEU A 12 15.68 -16.00 -1.71
N THR A 13 16.46 -15.69 -2.74
CA THR A 13 15.97 -15.07 -3.99
C THR A 13 14.94 -15.95 -4.69
N GLU A 14 15.17 -17.27 -4.72
CA GLU A 14 14.24 -18.22 -5.31
C GLU A 14 12.93 -18.34 -4.51
N ALA A 15 13.02 -18.34 -3.17
CA ALA A 15 11.85 -18.35 -2.31
C ALA A 15 11.01 -17.07 -2.46
N THR A 16 11.64 -15.90 -2.52
CA THR A 16 10.94 -14.62 -2.77
C THR A 16 10.30 -14.58 -4.13
N ARG A 17 10.98 -15.06 -5.17
CA ARG A 17 10.41 -15.16 -6.52
C ARG A 17 9.14 -16.01 -6.53
N LYS A 18 9.18 -17.19 -5.91
CA LYS A 18 8.01 -18.08 -5.80
C LYS A 18 6.85 -17.43 -5.05
N LEU A 19 7.14 -16.70 -3.96
CA LEU A 19 6.11 -15.96 -3.24
C LEU A 19 5.51 -14.86 -4.11
N HIS A 20 6.32 -14.09 -4.83
CA HIS A 20 5.82 -13.09 -5.78
C HIS A 20 4.90 -13.71 -6.84
N GLU A 21 5.24 -14.88 -7.36
CA GLU A 21 4.40 -15.62 -8.31
C GLU A 21 3.07 -16.01 -7.65
N GLN A 22 3.09 -16.56 -6.44
CA GLN A 22 1.87 -16.93 -5.71
C GLN A 22 0.99 -15.72 -5.39
N LEU A 23 1.57 -14.57 -5.05
CA LEU A 23 0.82 -13.33 -4.82
C LEU A 23 0.27 -12.75 -6.13
N ALA A 24 1.01 -12.90 -7.23
CA ALA A 24 0.55 -12.48 -8.56
C ALA A 24 -0.63 -13.31 -9.07
N ASP A 25 -0.75 -14.57 -8.64
CA ASP A 25 -1.92 -15.42 -8.92
C ASP A 25 -3.18 -15.00 -8.15
N LEU A 26 -3.06 -14.13 -7.13
CA LEU A 26 -4.20 -13.57 -6.40
C LEU A 26 -4.73 -12.34 -7.14
N GLU A 27 -5.69 -12.58 -8.02
CA GLU A 27 -6.32 -11.55 -8.84
C GLU A 27 -7.56 -10.91 -8.17
N PHE A 28 -7.68 -9.59 -8.30
CA PHE A 28 -8.76 -8.79 -7.78
C PHE A 28 -9.36 -7.92 -8.90
N PRO A 29 -10.70 -7.79 -8.96
CA PRO A 29 -11.35 -6.95 -9.97
C PRO A 29 -11.18 -5.46 -9.67
N GLU A 30 -10.88 -5.09 -8.42
CA GLU A 30 -10.84 -3.71 -7.95
C GLU A 30 -9.76 -3.51 -6.86
N ILE A 31 -9.18 -2.31 -6.80
CA ILE A 31 -8.23 -1.90 -5.76
C ILE A 31 -9.01 -1.41 -4.52
N GLY A 32 -8.51 -1.74 -3.32
CA GLY A 32 -9.06 -1.28 -2.05
C GLY A 32 -10.07 -2.22 -1.40
N ALA A 33 -9.91 -3.54 -1.58
CA ALA A 33 -10.87 -4.53 -1.09
C ALA A 33 -10.74 -4.82 0.42
N LEU A 34 -9.55 -4.69 1.00
CA LEU A 34 -9.27 -5.04 2.40
C LEU A 34 -9.40 -3.82 3.31
N GLY A 35 -10.06 -3.98 4.47
CA GLY A 35 -10.11 -2.92 5.47
C GLY A 35 -10.54 -3.42 6.84
N LEU A 36 -10.27 -2.62 7.87
CA LEU A 36 -10.62 -2.96 9.25
C LEU A 36 -12.14 -2.90 9.47
N PRO A 37 -12.69 -3.71 10.40
CA PRO A 37 -14.10 -3.62 10.77
C PRO A 37 -14.43 -2.24 11.36
N VAL A 38 -15.64 -1.76 11.10
CA VAL A 38 -16.14 -0.50 11.66
C VAL A 38 -17.07 -0.81 12.83
N VAL A 39 -16.70 -0.34 14.03
CA VAL A 39 -17.49 -0.46 15.27
C VAL A 39 -17.84 0.94 15.74
N ASP A 40 -19.13 1.19 16.01
CA ASP A 40 -19.65 2.51 16.43
C ASP A 40 -19.25 3.68 15.51
N GLY A 41 -19.17 3.41 14.20
CA GLY A 41 -18.84 4.41 13.19
C GLY A 41 -17.34 4.76 13.10
N LYS A 42 -16.47 4.03 13.77
CA LYS A 42 -15.00 4.19 13.69
C LYS A 42 -14.32 2.88 13.30
N PRO A 43 -13.19 2.90 12.56
CA PRO A 43 -12.37 1.71 12.39
C PRO A 43 -11.96 1.16 13.77
N SER A 44 -12.18 -0.14 13.99
CA SER A 44 -11.65 -0.82 15.17
C SER A 44 -10.24 -1.27 14.87
N TYR A 45 -9.30 -0.86 15.72
CA TYR A 45 -7.90 -1.29 15.67
C TYR A 45 -7.63 -2.48 16.62
N ASP A 46 -8.57 -2.75 17.55
CA ASP A 46 -8.61 -3.95 18.39
C ASP A 46 -9.57 -4.96 17.75
N CYS A 47 -9.19 -5.57 16.63
CA CYS A 47 -9.96 -6.65 16.01
C CYS A 47 -9.22 -7.98 16.08
N ASP A 48 -9.96 -9.06 16.30
CA ASP A 48 -9.45 -10.41 16.06
C ASP A 48 -9.04 -10.52 14.57
N PRO A 49 -7.92 -11.16 14.21
CA PRO A 49 -7.60 -11.44 12.82
C PRO A 49 -8.74 -12.12 12.04
N ASP A 50 -9.56 -12.95 12.71
CA ASP A 50 -10.73 -13.60 12.11
C ASP A 50 -11.87 -12.60 11.81
N ASP A 51 -11.83 -11.39 12.37
CA ASP A 51 -12.77 -10.30 12.11
C ASP A 51 -12.33 -9.37 10.95
N ILE A 52 -11.17 -9.61 10.33
CA ILE A 52 -10.74 -8.89 9.14
C ILE A 52 -11.71 -9.23 8.00
N ARG A 53 -12.41 -8.21 7.50
CA ARG A 53 -13.40 -8.37 6.43
C ARG A 53 -13.01 -7.59 5.19
N VAL A 54 -13.56 -8.00 4.07
CA VAL A 54 -13.51 -7.23 2.82
C VAL A 54 -14.42 -6.00 2.99
N CYS A 55 -13.88 -4.94 3.57
CA CYS A 55 -14.61 -3.71 3.85
C CYS A 55 -14.71 -2.78 2.63
N HIS A 56 -14.08 -3.16 1.50
CA HIS A 56 -14.09 -2.40 0.26
C HIS A 56 -13.67 -0.94 0.48
N ARG A 57 -12.73 -0.72 1.39
CA ARG A 57 -12.17 0.60 1.70
C ARG A 57 -10.67 0.52 1.50
N PRO A 58 -10.08 1.24 0.54
CA PRO A 58 -8.65 1.39 0.43
C PRO A 58 -8.19 2.19 1.64
N ILE A 59 -7.67 1.49 2.63
CA ILE A 59 -6.96 2.09 3.75
C ILE A 59 -5.50 1.69 3.57
N SER A 60 -4.68 2.63 3.08
CA SER A 60 -3.23 2.50 3.23
C SER A 60 -2.79 3.17 4.53
N ILE A 61 -1.61 2.81 5.04
CA ILE A 61 -1.01 3.49 6.19
C ILE A 61 -0.93 5.01 5.98
N GLU A 62 -0.60 5.44 4.76
CA GLU A 62 -0.56 6.86 4.37
C GLU A 62 -1.92 7.56 4.52
N ILE A 63 -3.03 6.89 4.16
CA ILE A 63 -4.39 7.43 4.35
C ILE A 63 -4.70 7.55 5.85
N MET A 64 -4.24 6.59 6.65
CA MET A 64 -4.42 6.62 8.10
C MET A 64 -3.60 7.74 8.76
N MET A 65 -2.34 7.90 8.37
CA MET A 65 -1.48 9.01 8.81
C MET A 65 -2.11 10.36 8.46
N GLN A 66 -2.66 10.48 7.25
CA GLN A 66 -3.40 11.66 6.83
C GLN A 66 -4.65 11.93 7.69
N GLU A 67 -5.38 10.90 8.14
CA GLU A 67 -6.47 11.06 9.12
C GLU A 67 -5.96 11.57 10.47
N LEU A 68 -4.86 11.00 10.98
CA LEU A 68 -4.22 11.43 12.23
C LEU A 68 -3.72 12.88 12.17
N GLU A 69 -3.23 13.30 11.01
CA GLU A 69 -2.82 14.69 10.72
C GLU A 69 -4.00 15.65 10.51
N GLY A 70 -5.24 15.16 10.61
CA GLY A 70 -6.45 15.98 10.51
C GLY A 70 -6.83 16.39 9.08
N THR A 71 -6.30 15.71 8.06
CA THR A 71 -6.61 16.02 6.65
C THR A 71 -7.92 15.39 6.15
N ASN A 72 -8.53 14.51 6.96
CA ASN A 72 -9.83 13.88 6.75
C ASN A 72 -10.04 13.27 5.34
N PRO A 73 -9.16 12.35 4.88
CA PRO A 73 -9.35 11.65 3.60
C PRO A 73 -10.65 10.82 3.57
N GLY A 74 -11.17 10.37 4.72
CA GLY A 74 -12.46 9.67 4.84
C GLY A 74 -13.67 10.46 4.32
N ALA A 75 -13.60 11.80 4.24
CA ALA A 75 -14.63 12.60 3.59
C ALA A 75 -14.73 12.34 2.06
N ARG A 76 -13.64 11.88 1.44
CA ARG A 76 -13.55 11.60 0.00
C ARG A 76 -13.57 10.11 -0.29
N ILE A 77 -12.85 9.32 0.49
CA ILE A 77 -12.78 7.87 0.39
C ILE A 77 -13.76 7.30 1.40
N LYS A 78 -15.04 7.33 1.02
CA LYS A 78 -16.12 6.78 1.84
C LYS A 78 -15.95 5.26 1.98
N PRO A 79 -16.49 4.64 3.05
CA PRO A 79 -16.58 3.18 3.11
C PRO A 79 -17.20 2.60 1.83
N ARG A 80 -16.72 1.43 1.37
CA ARG A 80 -17.12 0.77 0.12
C ARG A 80 -16.70 1.48 -1.17
N THR A 81 -15.77 2.42 -1.10
CA THR A 81 -15.16 3.01 -2.31
C THR A 81 -14.07 2.09 -2.82
N THR A 82 -14.25 1.47 -3.98
CA THR A 82 -13.22 0.70 -4.67
C THR A 82 -12.82 1.37 -5.98
N PHE A 83 -11.72 0.90 -6.57
CA PHE A 83 -11.17 1.49 -7.79
C PHE A 83 -10.97 0.43 -8.87
N SER A 84 -11.66 0.60 -10.00
CA SER A 84 -11.54 -0.28 -11.16
C SER A 84 -10.39 0.09 -12.10
N THR A 85 -9.68 1.19 -11.81
CA THR A 85 -8.48 1.58 -12.57
C THR A 85 -7.31 1.99 -11.69
N ALA A 86 -6.09 1.63 -12.12
CA ALA A 86 -4.84 2.00 -11.46
C ALA A 86 -4.69 3.53 -11.35
N ARG A 87 -5.21 4.30 -12.31
CA ARG A 87 -5.23 5.77 -12.28
C ARG A 87 -6.20 6.37 -11.27
N SER A 88 -7.30 5.70 -10.95
CA SER A 88 -8.33 6.27 -10.07
C SER A 88 -7.89 6.29 -8.60
N PHE A 89 -7.17 5.25 -8.16
CA PHE A 89 -6.63 5.13 -6.81
C PHE A 89 -5.74 6.34 -6.38
N PRO A 90 -4.59 6.63 -7.01
CA PRO A 90 -3.71 7.72 -6.60
C PRO A 90 -4.33 9.11 -6.78
N ARG A 91 -5.35 9.26 -7.64
CA ARG A 91 -6.07 10.55 -7.80
C ARG A 91 -6.84 10.92 -6.53
N THR A 92 -7.34 9.95 -5.78
CA THR A 92 -8.09 10.21 -4.54
C THR A 92 -7.17 10.66 -3.41
N ASN A 93 -6.03 9.98 -3.24
CA ASN A 93 -4.99 10.31 -2.26
C ASN A 93 -4.26 11.63 -2.55
N SER A 94 -4.49 12.30 -3.68
CA SER A 94 -3.73 13.50 -4.07
C SER A 94 -4.42 14.84 -3.77
N THR A 95 -5.63 14.83 -3.22
CA THR A 95 -6.47 16.04 -3.13
C THR A 95 -6.23 16.83 -1.83
N HIS A 96 -6.21 18.16 -1.92
CA HIS A 96 -5.83 19.09 -0.83
C HIS A 96 -6.66 18.90 0.45
N PRO A 97 -6.06 18.95 1.65
CA PRO A 97 -6.82 19.25 2.86
C PRO A 97 -7.31 20.70 2.81
N PRO A 98 -8.56 21.00 3.23
CA PRO A 98 -9.02 22.38 3.39
C PRO A 98 -8.19 23.19 4.41
N THR A 99 -7.47 22.49 5.29
CA THR A 99 -6.73 23.02 6.44
C THR A 99 -5.23 23.21 6.23
N LEU A 100 -4.68 22.85 5.06
CA LEU A 100 -3.24 23.03 4.77
C LEU A 100 -2.81 24.52 4.78
N ASP A 101 -3.78 25.43 4.74
CA ASP A 101 -3.56 26.88 4.81
C ASP A 101 -3.26 27.39 6.24
N SER A 102 -3.63 26.65 7.30
CA SER A 102 -3.48 27.12 8.68
C SER A 102 -2.22 26.60 9.39
N THR A 103 -1.73 25.40 9.06
CA THR A 103 -0.58 24.77 9.75
C THR A 103 0.77 25.06 9.09
N LEU A 104 0.80 25.39 7.79
CA LEU A 104 2.01 25.69 7.04
C LEU A 104 2.12 27.19 6.73
N ARG A 105 2.16 28.03 7.77
CA ARG A 105 2.53 29.44 7.59
C ARG A 105 4.05 29.56 7.42
N GLY A 106 4.53 29.29 6.20
CA GLY A 106 5.94 29.43 5.82
C GLY A 106 6.25 28.89 4.43
N GLY A 107 7.49 29.13 3.93
CA GLY A 107 7.95 28.69 2.60
C GLY A 107 7.81 27.19 2.31
N GLY A 108 7.71 26.36 3.36
CA GLY A 108 7.48 24.91 3.25
C GLY A 108 6.13 24.53 2.64
N ALA A 109 5.07 25.32 2.84
CA ALA A 109 3.74 25.01 2.29
C ALA A 109 3.76 24.94 0.76
N ARG A 110 4.42 25.93 0.15
CA ARG A 110 4.52 26.05 -1.32
C ARG A 110 5.37 24.94 -1.90
N ALA A 111 6.47 24.58 -1.22
CA ALA A 111 7.33 23.48 -1.64
C ALA A 111 6.59 22.14 -1.60
N THR A 112 5.82 21.86 -0.54
CA THR A 112 5.01 20.64 -0.42
C THR A 112 3.93 20.56 -1.50
N LEU A 113 3.22 21.66 -1.75
CA LEU A 113 2.20 21.73 -2.81
C LEU A 113 2.82 21.52 -4.20
N TYR A 114 3.97 22.14 -4.46
CA TYR A 114 4.73 21.96 -5.69
C TYR A 114 5.17 20.51 -5.88
N ALA A 115 5.81 19.91 -4.86
CA ALA A 115 6.25 18.53 -4.88
C ALA A 115 5.08 17.56 -5.13
N ARG A 116 3.97 17.72 -4.43
CA ARG A 116 2.76 16.88 -4.59
C ARG A 116 2.15 17.02 -5.99
N HIS A 117 2.08 18.23 -6.54
CA HIS A 117 1.60 18.46 -7.90
C HIS A 117 2.45 17.71 -8.93
N HIS A 118 3.77 17.85 -8.85
CA HIS A 118 4.70 17.22 -9.77
C HIS A 118 4.75 15.70 -9.61
N PHE A 119 4.74 15.20 -8.37
CA PHE A 119 4.64 13.77 -8.08
C PHE A 119 3.38 13.17 -8.69
N ARG A 120 2.21 13.76 -8.44
CA ARG A 120 0.94 13.31 -9.03
C ARG A 120 1.02 13.26 -10.56
N ARG A 121 1.56 14.31 -11.19
CA ARG A 121 1.70 14.37 -12.65
C ARG A 121 2.61 13.26 -13.16
N PHE A 122 3.74 13.02 -12.50
CA PHE A 122 4.66 11.94 -12.83
C PHE A 122 3.99 10.56 -12.72
N VAL A 123 3.30 10.29 -11.61
CA VAL A 123 2.59 9.01 -11.41
C VAL A 123 1.58 8.76 -12.53
N LEU A 124 0.70 9.73 -12.80
CA LEU A 124 -0.41 9.53 -13.74
C LEU A 124 0.01 9.48 -15.21
N ASN A 125 1.07 10.21 -15.57
CA ASN A 125 1.46 10.40 -16.96
C ASN A 125 2.69 9.59 -17.38
N THR A 126 3.51 9.15 -16.43
CA THR A 126 4.79 8.49 -16.71
C THR A 126 4.88 7.13 -16.06
N TRP A 127 4.53 7.01 -14.78
CA TRP A 127 4.72 5.75 -14.05
C TRP A 127 3.65 4.71 -14.37
N ILE A 128 2.37 5.11 -14.37
CA ILE A 128 1.29 4.16 -14.64
C ILE A 128 1.31 3.74 -16.11
N ASN A 129 1.50 2.44 -16.34
CA ASN A 129 1.35 1.84 -17.65
C ASN A 129 -0.14 1.89 -18.07
N SER A 130 -0.44 2.67 -19.10
CA SER A 130 -1.81 2.84 -19.58
C SER A 130 -2.41 1.55 -20.16
N ALA A 131 -1.58 0.61 -20.62
CA ALA A 131 -2.03 -0.70 -21.09
C ALA A 131 -2.49 -1.61 -19.94
N ALA A 132 -2.05 -1.34 -18.71
CA ALA A 132 -2.40 -2.07 -17.49
C ALA A 132 -3.22 -1.20 -16.52
N ASP A 133 -3.95 -0.20 -17.03
CA ASP A 133 -4.77 0.69 -16.18
C ASP A 133 -6.00 -0.02 -15.62
N LYS A 134 -6.45 -1.11 -16.25
CA LYS A 134 -7.57 -1.93 -15.79
C LYS A 134 -7.07 -3.29 -15.34
N GLY A 135 -7.81 -3.89 -14.41
CA GLY A 135 -7.47 -5.19 -13.84
C GLY A 135 -7.46 -6.36 -14.85
N PRO A 136 -7.17 -7.58 -14.37
CA PRO A 136 -7.09 -7.93 -12.95
C PRO A 136 -5.90 -7.26 -12.23
N PHE A 137 -6.16 -6.75 -11.02
CA PHE A 137 -5.11 -6.27 -10.13
C PHE A 137 -4.59 -7.44 -9.30
N VAL A 138 -3.34 -7.39 -8.87
CA VAL A 138 -2.72 -8.48 -8.11
C VAL A 138 -2.34 -8.01 -6.71
N LEU A 139 -2.30 -8.92 -5.73
CA LEU A 139 -1.75 -8.61 -4.42
C LEU A 139 -0.22 -8.44 -4.55
N MET A 140 0.31 -7.38 -3.97
CA MET A 140 1.74 -7.14 -3.88
C MET A 140 2.06 -6.76 -2.42
N HIS A 141 3.22 -7.15 -1.91
CA HIS A 141 3.62 -6.80 -0.54
C HIS A 141 4.03 -5.32 -0.36
N GLY A 142 4.59 -4.71 -1.42
CA GLY A 142 5.08 -3.33 -1.41
C GLY A 142 6.58 -3.20 -1.12
N ASP A 143 7.11 -3.90 -0.10
CA ASP A 143 8.51 -3.71 0.35
C ASP A 143 9.40 -4.97 0.43
N MET A 144 8.91 -6.11 -0.07
CA MET A 144 9.53 -7.43 0.12
C MET A 144 10.94 -7.55 -0.46
N LEU A 145 11.21 -6.87 -1.59
CA LEU A 145 12.51 -6.92 -2.27
C LEU A 145 13.54 -5.94 -1.70
N MET A 146 13.10 -4.93 -0.96
CA MET A 146 14.01 -3.93 -0.40
C MET A 146 14.48 -4.33 1.00
N LEU A 147 13.62 -5.00 1.77
CA LEU A 147 13.87 -5.34 3.16
C LEU A 147 13.79 -6.84 3.38
N MET A 148 14.93 -7.53 3.23
CA MET A 148 15.06 -8.96 3.60
C MET A 148 14.70 -9.23 5.07
N SER A 149 14.66 -8.19 5.92
CA SER A 149 14.20 -8.26 7.30
C SER A 149 12.72 -8.60 7.45
N ASN A 150 11.93 -8.46 6.38
CA ASN A 150 10.51 -8.76 6.40
C ASN A 150 10.22 -10.24 6.08
N LEU A 151 11.27 -11.05 5.88
CA LEU A 151 11.18 -12.48 5.55
C LEU A 151 11.64 -13.32 6.74
N LEU A 152 10.78 -14.26 7.15
CA LEU A 152 11.12 -15.26 8.16
C LEU A 152 11.45 -16.57 7.47
N VAL A 153 12.62 -17.13 7.77
CA VAL A 153 13.07 -18.43 7.26
C VAL A 153 13.38 -19.39 8.40
N ASP A 154 13.21 -20.69 8.15
CA ASP A 154 13.66 -21.75 9.06
C ASP A 154 15.16 -22.04 8.93
N GLU A 155 15.65 -23.06 9.65
CA GLU A 155 17.05 -23.49 9.65
C GLU A 155 17.51 -24.01 8.28
N GLU A 156 16.58 -24.50 7.45
CA GLU A 156 16.80 -24.98 6.09
C GLU A 156 16.74 -23.88 5.01
N LEU A 157 16.49 -22.63 5.41
CA LEU A 157 16.27 -21.46 4.56
C LEU A 157 14.98 -21.52 3.73
N THR A 158 13.97 -22.23 4.24
CA THR A 158 12.61 -22.21 3.70
C THR A 158 11.90 -20.98 4.22
N LEU A 159 11.24 -20.23 3.33
CA LEU A 159 10.39 -19.10 3.74
C LEU A 159 9.16 -19.62 4.49
N ILE A 160 9.02 -19.23 5.75
CA ILE A 160 7.92 -19.65 6.65
C ILE A 160 6.98 -18.50 7.02
N GLY A 161 7.37 -17.26 6.76
CA GLY A 161 6.55 -16.10 7.08
C GLY A 161 7.03 -14.82 6.41
N VAL A 162 6.10 -13.87 6.29
CA VAL A 162 6.32 -12.55 5.72
C VAL A 162 5.68 -11.53 6.64
N LEU A 163 6.45 -10.54 7.07
CA LEU A 163 6.06 -9.49 7.99
C LEU A 163 5.82 -8.18 7.23
N ASP A 164 5.20 -7.21 7.89
CA ASP A 164 5.19 -5.81 7.45
C ASP A 164 4.46 -5.55 6.12
N TRP A 165 3.19 -5.95 6.09
CA TRP A 165 2.26 -5.80 4.96
C TRP A 165 1.65 -4.39 4.84
N GLU A 166 2.24 -3.37 5.47
CA GLU A 166 1.65 -2.02 5.53
C GLU A 166 1.60 -1.29 4.16
N TRP A 167 2.41 -1.75 3.21
CA TRP A 167 2.53 -1.22 1.83
C TRP A 167 1.86 -2.10 0.76
N SER A 168 1.02 -3.05 1.17
CA SER A 168 0.35 -3.99 0.27
C SER A 168 -0.89 -3.45 -0.43
#